data_AF-A0AAW2D7E4-F1
#
_entry.id   AF-A0AAW2D7E4-F1
#
_cell.length_a   1.000
_cell.length_b   1.000
_cell.length_c   1.000
_cell.angle_alpha   90.00
_cell.angle_beta   90.00
_cell.angle_gamma   90.00
#
_symmetry.space_group_name_H-M   'P 1'
#
loop_
_entity.id
_entity.type
_entity.pdbx_description
1 polymer ?
#
loop_
_entity_poly.entity_id
_entity_poly.type
_entity_poly.pdbx_seq_one_letter_code
_entity_poly.pdbx_strand_id
1 'polypeptide(L)'
;MKHYSLPFSLIKRMESFGILPDVHILTVLINCFCHLNRVDFGFSVLATILKLGYHPNSVTLNTLVKGLCLQGNIAGAVRLVEDMEKSGYQPNDFTCGTILNGLCKIGETDMAIRLLKKIEEKYFEPNVVFYSTIIDSLCKDRLVPEALNLFSEMRSNGIQPTVVTYTCLIQGLCNFGRWREATTLLNEMTQRKIMPNLQTFSILVDTLCKEGMLTEANEVFTWAAIERLPTFERLRSSLFDNNGDVGGTDNKGKRVIDVTKLGAQERHLFIEKLIKHIKRDNLHLLRKIKNKIDK
;
A
#
# COMPACT_ATOMS: atom_id res chain seq x y z
N MET A 1 34.16 -17.72 -9.78
CA MET A 1 34.46 -16.88 -10.96
C MET A 1 33.59 -17.13 -12.20
N LYS A 2 32.79 -18.21 -12.30
CA LYS A 2 32.04 -18.56 -13.53
C LYS A 2 30.70 -17.83 -13.75
N HIS A 3 30.20 -17.04 -12.80
CA HIS A 3 28.87 -16.43 -12.93
C HIS A 3 28.88 -15.09 -13.69
N TYR A 4 29.97 -14.33 -13.65
CA TYR A 4 30.00 -12.98 -14.23
C TYR A 4 30.08 -12.89 -15.76
N SER A 5 30.13 -14.02 -16.48
CA SER A 5 30.24 -14.04 -17.94
C SER A 5 28.99 -13.52 -18.66
N LEU A 6 27.80 -13.67 -18.07
CA LEU A 6 26.54 -13.33 -18.72
C LEU A 6 26.41 -11.81 -19.00
N PRO A 7 26.60 -10.89 -18.02
CA PRO A 7 26.64 -9.45 -18.30
C PRO A 7 27.61 -9.08 -19.42
N PHE A 8 28.84 -9.60 -19.39
CA PHE A 8 29.84 -9.32 -20.43
C PHE A 8 29.43 -9.85 -21.80
N SER A 9 28.83 -11.05 -21.88
CA SER A 9 28.36 -11.61 -23.15
C SER A 9 27.21 -10.79 -23.76
N LEU A 10 26.30 -10.27 -22.94
CA LEU A 10 25.20 -9.43 -23.41
C LEU A 10 25.70 -8.08 -23.93
N ILE A 11 26.66 -7.47 -23.23
CA ILE A 11 27.29 -6.22 -23.66
C ILE A 11 28.07 -6.42 -24.98
N LYS A 12 28.91 -7.47 -25.08
CA LYS A 12 29.60 -7.79 -26.33
C LYS A 12 28.66 -8.04 -27.50
N ARG A 13 27.54 -8.72 -27.24
CA ARG A 13 26.53 -8.97 -28.26
C ARG A 13 25.88 -7.67 -28.73
N MET A 14 25.59 -6.75 -27.81
CA MET A 14 25.08 -5.42 -28.14
C MET A 14 26.05 -4.62 -29.01
N GLU A 15 27.34 -4.64 -28.68
CA GLU A 15 28.41 -4.04 -29.50
C GLU A 15 28.51 -4.67 -30.89
N SER A 16 28.34 -5.99 -31.01
CA SER A 16 28.33 -6.68 -32.31
C SER A 16 27.17 -6.27 -33.23
N PHE A 17 26.09 -5.72 -32.67
CA PHE A 17 24.99 -5.11 -33.41
C PHE A 17 25.19 -3.60 -33.67
N GLY A 18 26.36 -3.04 -33.35
CA GLY A 18 26.68 -1.62 -33.54
C GLY A 18 26.09 -0.69 -32.48
N ILE A 19 25.57 -1.22 -31.38
CA ILE A 19 25.02 -0.42 -30.28
C ILE A 19 26.10 -0.23 -29.22
N LEU A 20 26.58 1.01 -29.07
CA LEU A 20 27.55 1.34 -28.04
C LEU A 20 26.89 1.40 -26.65
N PRO A 21 27.48 0.79 -25.61
CA PRO A 21 26.93 0.86 -24.26
C PRO A 21 27.04 2.28 -23.71
N ASP A 22 25.92 2.84 -23.29
CA ASP A 22 25.90 4.07 -22.48
C ASP A 22 25.36 3.77 -21.08
N VAL A 23 25.42 4.77 -20.19
CA VAL A 23 24.95 4.63 -18.80
C VAL A 23 23.47 4.26 -18.73
N HIS A 24 22.65 4.73 -19.68
CA HIS A 24 21.22 4.48 -19.69
C HIS A 24 20.92 3.01 -19.96
N ILE A 25 21.46 2.44 -21.04
CA ILE A 25 21.27 1.03 -21.41
C ILE A 25 21.84 0.10 -20.34
N LEU A 26 23.02 0.43 -19.81
CA LEU A 26 23.62 -0.35 -18.73
C LEU A 26 22.78 -0.29 -17.44
N THR A 27 22.12 0.83 -17.16
CA THR A 27 21.15 0.94 -16.04
C THR A 27 19.91 0.09 -16.28
N VAL A 28 19.41 0.00 -17.52
CA VAL A 28 18.31 -0.92 -17.87
C VAL A 28 18.72 -2.37 -17.64
N LEU A 29 19.92 -2.77 -18.04
CA LEU A 29 20.44 -4.12 -17.77
C LEU A 29 20.53 -4.41 -16.27
N ILE A 30 21.00 -3.45 -15.46
CA ILE A 30 20.99 -3.57 -14.00
C ILE A 30 19.56 -3.81 -13.50
N ASN A 31 18.59 -3.03 -13.95
CA ASN A 31 17.19 -3.18 -13.55
C ASN A 31 16.65 -4.58 -13.90
N CYS A 32 16.94 -5.07 -15.12
CA CYS A 32 16.57 -6.42 -15.54
C CYS A 32 17.16 -7.49 -14.61
N PHE A 33 18.45 -7.38 -14.27
CA PHE A 33 19.10 -8.32 -13.35
C PHE A 33 18.54 -8.25 -11.93
N CYS A 34 18.21 -7.05 -11.43
CA CYS A 34 17.52 -6.87 -10.16
C CYS A 34 16.16 -7.57 -10.16
N HIS A 35 15.37 -7.43 -11.23
CA HIS A 35 14.08 -8.11 -11.37
C HIS A 35 14.20 -9.64 -11.50
N LEU A 36 15.32 -10.15 -12.02
CA LEU A 36 15.63 -11.58 -12.07
C LEU A 36 16.22 -12.12 -10.74
N ASN A 37 16.21 -11.31 -9.68
CA ASN A 37 16.80 -11.65 -8.39
C ASN A 37 18.32 -11.95 -8.46
N ARG A 38 19.01 -11.38 -9.45
CA ARG A 38 20.45 -11.53 -9.73
C ARG A 38 21.20 -10.22 -9.57
N VAL A 39 21.07 -9.59 -8.41
CA VAL A 39 21.70 -8.29 -8.13
C VAL A 39 23.24 -8.35 -8.21
N ASP A 40 23.83 -9.52 -8.02
CA ASP A 40 25.25 -9.80 -8.28
C ASP A 40 25.67 -9.44 -9.72
N PHE A 41 24.81 -9.72 -10.69
CA PHE A 41 25.00 -9.31 -12.08
C PHE A 41 24.77 -7.82 -12.28
N GLY A 42 23.84 -7.22 -11.55
CA GLY A 42 23.69 -5.76 -11.50
C GLY A 42 24.98 -5.06 -11.08
N PHE A 43 25.61 -5.51 -9.99
CA PHE A 43 26.90 -4.97 -9.54
C PHE A 43 28.04 -5.21 -10.55
N SER A 44 27.97 -6.29 -11.32
CA SER A 44 28.93 -6.56 -12.38
C SER A 44 28.79 -5.57 -13.54
N VAL A 45 27.54 -5.22 -13.90
CA VAL A 45 27.28 -4.16 -14.88
C VAL A 45 27.72 -2.80 -14.36
N LEU A 46 27.52 -2.49 -13.06
CA LEU A 46 28.06 -1.28 -12.44
C LEU A 46 29.60 -1.22 -12.55
N ALA A 47 30.29 -2.32 -12.30
CA ALA A 47 31.74 -2.39 -12.49
C ALA A 47 32.14 -2.13 -13.95
N THR A 48 31.33 -2.57 -14.92
CA THR A 48 31.54 -2.26 -16.34
C THR A 48 31.33 -0.79 -16.65
N ILE A 49 30.30 -0.13 -16.09
CA ILE A 49 30.10 1.33 -16.21
C ILE A 49 31.38 2.07 -15.80
N LEU A 50 31.94 1.74 -14.64
CA LEU A 50 33.16 2.35 -14.13
C LEU A 50 34.39 2.04 -15.01
N LYS A 51 34.55 0.80 -15.48
CA LYS A 51 35.67 0.40 -16.35
C LYS A 51 35.66 1.07 -17.72
N LEU A 52 34.48 1.38 -18.24
CA LEU A 52 34.32 2.12 -19.49
C LEU A 52 34.55 3.63 -19.31
N GLY A 53 34.86 4.09 -18.10
CA GLY A 53 35.09 5.50 -17.79
C GLY A 53 33.80 6.30 -17.60
N TYR A 54 32.65 5.64 -17.51
CA TYR A 54 31.39 6.30 -17.20
C TYR A 54 31.19 6.45 -15.69
N HIS A 55 30.47 7.50 -15.31
CA HIS A 55 30.03 7.70 -13.93
C HIS A 55 28.59 7.19 -13.76
N PRO A 56 28.31 6.31 -12.78
CA PRO A 56 26.94 5.95 -12.46
C PRO A 56 26.19 7.19 -11.97
N ASN A 57 24.90 7.27 -12.29
CA ASN A 57 24.06 8.35 -11.78
C ASN A 57 23.19 7.84 -10.61
N SER A 58 22.42 8.74 -10.01
CA SER A 58 21.51 8.41 -8.91
C SER A 58 20.51 7.32 -9.28
N VAL A 59 20.04 7.28 -10.53
CA VAL A 59 19.13 6.25 -11.03
C VAL A 59 19.80 4.88 -11.01
N THR A 60 21.02 4.77 -11.55
CA THR A 60 21.80 3.51 -11.57
C THR A 60 21.95 2.91 -10.16
N LEU A 61 22.35 3.73 -9.20
CA LEU A 61 22.60 3.29 -7.83
C LEU A 61 21.29 2.98 -7.09
N ASN A 62 20.24 3.79 -7.28
CA ASN A 62 18.91 3.54 -6.75
C ASN A 62 18.29 2.23 -7.29
N THR A 63 18.56 1.86 -8.54
CA THR A 63 18.14 0.58 -9.11
C THR A 63 18.79 -0.60 -8.38
N LEU A 64 20.06 -0.50 -7.99
CA LEU A 64 20.74 -1.53 -7.19
C LEU A 64 20.21 -1.58 -5.76
N VAL A 65 19.98 -0.41 -5.12
CA VAL A 65 19.33 -0.32 -3.81
C VAL A 65 17.97 -1.04 -3.84
N LYS A 66 17.14 -0.76 -4.85
CA LYS A 66 15.87 -1.45 -5.06
C LYS A 66 16.04 -2.96 -5.23
N GLY A 67 17.01 -3.39 -6.05
CA GLY A 67 17.32 -4.80 -6.24
C GLY A 67 17.68 -5.52 -4.93
N LEU A 68 18.53 -4.90 -4.11
CA LEU A 68 18.91 -5.42 -2.80
C LEU A 68 17.70 -5.53 -1.86
N CYS A 69 16.82 -4.52 -1.84
CA CYS A 69 15.57 -4.59 -1.09
C CYS A 69 14.65 -5.72 -1.57
N LEU A 70 14.54 -5.94 -2.89
CA LEU A 70 13.75 -7.05 -3.44
C LEU A 70 14.32 -8.43 -3.06
N GLN A 71 15.64 -8.53 -2.90
CA GLN A 71 16.32 -9.73 -2.38
C GLN A 71 16.17 -9.92 -0.85
N GLY A 72 15.57 -8.95 -0.14
CA GLY A 72 15.57 -8.92 1.33
C GLY A 72 16.92 -8.56 1.95
N ASN A 73 17.94 -8.21 1.14
CA ASN A 73 19.26 -7.82 1.62
C ASN A 73 19.29 -6.32 1.99
N ILE A 74 18.53 -5.96 3.01
CA ILE A 74 18.42 -4.57 3.46
C ILE A 74 19.76 -4.04 3.99
N ALA A 75 20.53 -4.85 4.71
CA ALA A 75 21.85 -4.45 5.19
C ALA A 75 22.79 -4.06 4.03
N GLY A 76 22.76 -4.81 2.93
CA GLY A 76 23.48 -4.45 1.71
C GLY A 76 22.97 -3.15 1.10
N ALA A 77 21.65 -2.95 1.08
CA ALA A 77 21.03 -1.75 0.54
C ALA A 77 21.43 -0.49 1.33
N VAL A 78 21.43 -0.57 2.67
CA VAL A 78 21.88 0.51 3.56
C VAL A 78 23.36 0.83 3.35
N ARG A 79 24.23 -0.20 3.30
CA ARG A 79 25.66 0.02 3.01
C ARG A 79 25.88 0.71 1.66
N LEU A 80 25.13 0.31 0.63
CA LEU A 80 25.21 0.95 -0.67
C LEU A 80 24.82 2.43 -0.60
N VAL A 81 23.78 2.79 0.18
CA VAL A 81 23.39 4.19 0.40
C VAL A 81 24.48 4.97 1.14
N GLU A 82 25.15 4.38 2.12
CA GLU A 82 26.28 5.03 2.81
C GLU A 82 27.48 5.24 1.87
N ASP A 83 27.74 4.30 0.97
CA ASP A 83 28.81 4.43 -0.03
C ASP A 83 28.45 5.44 -1.13
N MET A 84 27.16 5.56 -1.48
CA MET A 84 26.63 6.64 -2.31
C MET A 84 26.91 8.00 -1.67
N GLU A 85 26.60 8.17 -0.38
CA GLU A 85 26.87 9.41 0.36
C GLU A 85 28.35 9.77 0.39
N LYS A 86 29.24 8.82 0.70
CA LYS A 86 30.70 9.01 0.70
C LYS A 86 31.24 9.42 -0.67
N SER A 87 30.56 8.98 -1.74
CA SER A 87 30.89 9.32 -3.12
C SER A 87 30.26 10.63 -3.59
N GLY A 88 29.61 11.39 -2.69
CA GLY A 88 29.01 12.70 -2.97
C GLY A 88 27.56 12.64 -3.47
N TYR A 89 26.92 11.47 -3.52
CA TYR A 89 25.51 11.35 -3.91
C TYR A 89 24.61 11.52 -2.70
N GLN A 90 23.74 12.52 -2.75
CA GLN A 90 22.73 12.73 -1.70
C GLN A 90 21.54 11.78 -1.90
N PRO A 91 21.13 11.01 -0.87
CA PRO A 91 19.90 10.24 -0.89
C PRO A 91 18.70 11.16 -1.12
N ASN A 92 17.79 10.75 -1.99
CA ASN A 92 16.55 11.48 -2.27
C ASN A 92 15.31 10.67 -1.84
N ASP A 93 14.12 11.24 -2.06
CA ASP A 93 12.83 10.62 -1.76
C ASP A 93 12.75 9.17 -2.24
N PHE A 94 13.27 8.89 -3.44
CA PHE A 94 13.24 7.56 -4.02
C PHE A 94 14.17 6.59 -3.29
N THR A 95 15.41 7.01 -3.00
CA THR A 95 16.39 6.21 -2.25
C THR A 95 15.83 5.83 -0.88
N CYS A 96 15.41 6.83 -0.12
CA CYS A 96 14.88 6.67 1.23
C CYS A 96 13.58 5.86 1.25
N GLY A 97 12.64 6.17 0.35
CA GLY A 97 11.38 5.43 0.21
C GLY A 97 11.57 3.97 -0.17
N THR A 98 12.59 3.65 -0.97
CA THR A 98 12.92 2.27 -1.35
C THR A 98 13.43 1.46 -0.16
N ILE A 99 14.31 2.02 0.66
CA ILE A 99 14.79 1.36 1.89
C ILE A 99 13.64 1.22 2.90
N LEU A 100 12.88 2.29 3.13
CA LEU A 100 11.76 2.32 4.07
C LEU A 100 10.71 1.26 3.72
N ASN A 101 10.29 1.19 2.44
CA ASN A 101 9.37 0.15 1.98
C ASN A 101 9.98 -1.26 2.08
N GLY A 102 11.29 -1.40 1.86
CA GLY A 102 12.01 -2.66 2.05
C GLY A 102 11.96 -3.14 3.50
N LEU A 103 12.26 -2.25 4.44
CA LEU A 103 12.18 -2.50 5.89
C LEU A 103 10.79 -2.92 6.33
N CYS A 104 9.76 -2.16 5.93
CA CYS A 104 8.36 -2.50 6.23
C CYS A 104 7.98 -3.89 5.71
N LYS A 105 8.42 -4.28 4.51
CA LYS A 105 8.10 -5.58 3.92
C LYS A 105 8.73 -6.78 4.63
N ILE A 106 9.85 -6.58 5.32
CA ILE A 106 10.50 -7.63 6.10
C ILE A 106 10.11 -7.60 7.59
N GLY A 107 9.17 -6.74 7.97
CA GLY A 107 8.70 -6.60 9.36
C GLY A 107 9.62 -5.78 10.27
N GLU A 108 10.68 -5.17 9.72
CA GLU A 108 11.62 -4.32 10.48
C GLU A 108 11.07 -2.89 10.60
N THR A 109 9.82 -2.77 11.08
CA THR A 109 9.07 -1.51 11.13
C THR A 109 9.71 -0.49 12.08
N ASP A 110 10.36 -0.95 13.16
CA ASP A 110 11.14 -0.08 14.06
C ASP A 110 12.32 0.60 13.37
N MET A 111 13.00 -0.12 12.47
CA MET A 111 14.06 0.47 11.66
C MET A 111 13.49 1.48 10.66
N ALA A 112 12.31 1.23 10.11
CA ALA A 112 11.63 2.15 9.21
C ALA A 112 11.27 3.48 9.92
N ILE A 113 10.81 3.41 11.17
CA ILE A 113 10.55 4.60 12.01
C ILE A 113 11.84 5.37 12.30
N ARG A 114 12.95 4.67 12.63
CA ARG A 114 14.25 5.33 12.82
C ARG A 114 14.75 6.02 11.55
N LEU A 115 14.54 5.38 10.39
CA LEU A 115 14.87 5.99 9.11
C LEU A 115 14.01 7.24 8.83
N LEU A 116 12.71 7.22 9.15
CA LEU A 116 11.84 8.39 9.02
C LEU A 116 12.39 9.60 9.79
N LYS A 117 12.79 9.39 11.05
CA LYS A 117 13.40 10.44 11.89
C LYS A 117 14.73 10.94 11.31
N LYS A 118 15.59 10.04 10.84
CA LYS A 118 16.85 10.41 10.19
C LYS A 118 16.62 11.23 8.91
N ILE A 119 15.56 10.95 8.16
CA ILE A 119 15.18 11.72 6.98
C ILE A 119 14.85 13.15 7.36
N GLU A 120 14.01 13.34 8.38
CA GLU A 120 13.65 14.65 8.91
C GLU A 120 14.86 15.45 9.43
N GLU A 121 15.79 14.79 10.12
CA GLU A 121 16.97 15.44 10.70
C GLU A 121 18.04 15.82 9.67
N LYS A 122 18.26 14.99 8.64
CA LYS A 122 19.46 15.08 7.80
C LYS A 122 19.19 15.37 6.33
N TYR A 123 18.06 14.90 5.78
CA TYR A 123 17.88 14.85 4.33
C TYR A 123 16.84 15.87 3.83
N PHE A 124 15.59 15.71 4.23
CA PHE A 124 14.46 16.51 3.75
C PHE A 124 13.21 16.23 4.56
N GLU A 125 12.19 17.07 4.44
CA GLU A 125 10.91 16.88 5.12
C GLU A 125 10.22 15.58 4.66
N PRO A 126 9.87 14.66 5.57
CA PRO A 126 9.18 13.44 5.19
C PRO A 126 7.81 13.73 4.58
N ASN A 127 7.46 13.02 3.52
CA ASN A 127 6.18 13.21 2.82
C ASN A 127 5.11 12.19 3.26
N VAL A 128 3.88 12.38 2.77
CA VAL A 128 2.72 11.51 3.09
C VAL A 128 2.95 10.03 2.74
N VAL A 129 3.77 9.73 1.72
CA VAL A 129 4.03 8.36 1.30
C VAL A 129 4.80 7.61 2.39
N PHE A 130 5.82 8.21 2.99
CA PHE A 130 6.61 7.57 4.04
C PHE A 130 5.77 7.25 5.28
N TYR A 131 5.01 8.22 5.77
CA TYR A 131 4.09 8.00 6.89
C TYR A 131 3.06 6.91 6.56
N SER A 132 2.43 6.97 5.39
CA SER A 132 1.41 6.00 5.01
C SER A 132 1.98 4.58 4.86
N THR A 133 3.20 4.44 4.36
CA THR A 133 3.88 3.13 4.25
C THR A 133 4.21 2.54 5.63
N ILE A 134 4.67 3.34 6.58
CA ILE A 134 4.95 2.85 7.94
C ILE A 134 3.64 2.53 8.69
N ILE A 135 2.64 3.40 8.59
CA ILE A 135 1.30 3.17 9.17
C ILE A 135 0.69 1.86 8.67
N ASP A 136 0.76 1.60 7.36
CA ASP A 136 0.31 0.34 6.76
C ASP A 136 1.06 -0.87 7.33
N SER A 137 2.39 -0.75 7.48
CA SER A 137 3.24 -1.79 8.09
C SER A 137 2.85 -2.07 9.53
N LEU A 138 2.73 -1.03 10.37
CA LEU A 138 2.30 -1.14 11.76
C LEU A 138 0.93 -1.81 11.90
N CYS A 139 -0.03 -1.44 11.05
CA CYS A 139 -1.34 -2.09 11.02
C CYS A 139 -1.25 -3.59 10.68
N LYS A 140 -0.39 -3.98 9.73
CA LYS A 140 -0.16 -5.38 9.35
C LYS A 140 0.57 -6.17 10.44
N ASP A 141 1.49 -5.52 11.15
CA ASP A 141 2.25 -6.07 12.28
C ASP A 141 1.45 -6.10 13.60
N ARG A 142 0.16 -5.73 13.55
CA ARG A 142 -0.76 -5.70 14.69
C ARG A 142 -0.46 -4.61 15.73
N LEU A 143 0.35 -3.62 15.37
CA LEU A 143 0.77 -2.47 16.17
C LEU A 143 -0.11 -1.24 15.87
N VAL A 144 -1.43 -1.41 16.01
CA VAL A 144 -2.41 -0.34 15.71
C VAL A 144 -2.27 0.88 16.62
N PRO A 145 -2.00 0.76 17.94
CA PRO A 145 -1.73 1.93 18.79
C PRO A 145 -0.58 2.80 18.26
N GLU A 146 0.52 2.17 17.85
CA GLU A 146 1.69 2.83 17.26
C GLU A 146 1.34 3.48 15.92
N ALA A 147 0.52 2.82 15.10
CA ALA A 147 0.02 3.38 13.84
C ALA A 147 -0.81 4.65 14.06
N LEU A 148 -1.66 4.68 15.09
CA LEU A 148 -2.47 5.84 15.47
C LEU A 148 -1.62 6.99 16.05
N ASN A 149 -0.55 6.67 16.79
CA ASN A 149 0.41 7.66 17.27
C ASN A 149 1.13 8.32 16.09
N LEU A 150 1.64 7.51 15.15
CA LEU A 150 2.32 8.02 13.96
C LEU A 150 1.39 8.81 13.04
N PHE A 151 0.11 8.43 12.96
CA PHE A 151 -0.92 9.22 12.28
C PHE A 151 -1.17 10.58 12.96
N SER A 152 -1.08 10.64 14.28
CA SER A 152 -1.22 11.89 15.03
C SER A 152 0.00 12.80 14.85
N GLU A 153 1.21 12.22 14.85
CA GLU A 153 2.48 12.89 14.56
C GLU A 153 2.50 13.48 13.16
N MET A 154 2.10 12.69 12.15
CA MET A 154 1.95 13.16 10.76
C MET A 154 1.10 14.43 10.69
N ARG A 155 0.00 14.47 11.45
CA ARG A 155 -0.91 15.62 11.50
C ARG A 155 -0.32 16.82 12.25
N SER A 156 0.39 16.61 13.36
CA SER A 156 1.05 17.70 14.09
C SER A 156 2.15 18.35 13.26
N ASN A 157 2.78 17.56 12.39
CA ASN A 157 3.80 18.03 11.45
C ASN A 157 3.20 18.69 10.19
N GLY A 158 1.87 18.90 10.15
CA GLY A 158 1.20 19.57 9.04
C GLY A 158 1.00 18.72 7.78
N ILE A 159 1.38 17.44 7.82
CA ILE A 159 1.26 16.54 6.67
C ILE A 159 -0.16 15.98 6.62
N GLN A 160 -0.87 16.25 5.52
CA GLN A 160 -2.27 15.85 5.39
C GLN A 160 -2.41 14.36 5.07
N PRO A 161 -3.17 13.59 5.87
CA PRO A 161 -3.48 12.21 5.55
C PRO A 161 -4.27 12.08 4.26
N THR A 162 -4.04 10.99 3.52
CA THR A 162 -4.73 10.69 2.25
C THR A 162 -5.72 9.54 2.41
N VAL A 163 -6.45 9.25 1.33
CA VAL A 163 -7.29 8.04 1.22
C VAL A 163 -6.54 6.77 1.60
N VAL A 164 -5.25 6.66 1.23
CA VAL A 164 -4.41 5.51 1.56
C VAL A 164 -4.19 5.42 3.06
N THR A 165 -3.80 6.53 3.70
CA THR A 165 -3.54 6.60 5.15
C THR A 165 -4.75 6.17 5.97
N TYR A 166 -5.94 6.72 5.67
CA TYR A 166 -7.18 6.33 6.35
C TYR A 166 -7.57 4.88 6.09
N THR A 167 -7.43 4.42 4.85
CA THR A 167 -7.77 3.03 4.47
C THR A 167 -6.91 2.02 5.23
N CYS A 168 -5.60 2.27 5.38
CA CYS A 168 -4.70 1.42 6.15
C CYS A 168 -5.08 1.35 7.64
N LEU A 169 -5.43 2.49 8.26
CA LEU A 169 -5.86 2.53 9.66
C LEU A 169 -7.22 1.85 9.87
N ILE A 170 -8.17 2.10 8.98
CA ILE A 170 -9.49 1.44 9.00
C ILE A 170 -9.32 -0.07 8.89
N GLN A 171 -8.50 -0.55 7.95
CA GLN A 171 -8.18 -1.97 7.82
C GLN A 171 -7.56 -2.54 9.09
N GLY A 172 -6.57 -1.84 9.64
CA GLY A 172 -5.92 -2.23 10.90
C GLY A 172 -6.95 -2.40 12.01
N LEU A 173 -7.75 -1.37 12.28
CA LEU A 173 -8.79 -1.40 13.33
C LEU A 173 -9.84 -2.49 13.09
N CYS A 174 -10.31 -2.66 11.86
CA CYS A 174 -11.24 -3.70 11.46
C CYS A 174 -10.68 -5.11 11.74
N ASN A 175 -9.40 -5.36 11.44
CA ASN A 175 -8.76 -6.65 11.71
C ASN A 175 -8.69 -7.03 13.20
N PHE A 176 -8.86 -6.06 14.11
CA PHE A 176 -8.91 -6.27 15.56
C PHE A 176 -10.31 -6.07 16.17
N GLY A 177 -11.36 -6.02 15.35
CA GLY A 177 -12.73 -5.82 15.83
C GLY A 177 -12.98 -4.44 16.47
N ARG A 178 -12.09 -3.46 16.26
CA ARG A 178 -12.20 -2.08 16.81
C ARG A 178 -13.10 -1.20 15.93
N TRP A 179 -14.30 -1.70 15.68
CA TRP A 179 -15.27 -1.15 14.74
C TRP A 179 -15.71 0.29 15.01
N ARG A 180 -15.87 0.64 16.29
CA ARG A 180 -16.25 1.99 16.69
C ARG A 180 -15.21 3.01 16.26
N GLU A 181 -13.94 2.66 16.37
CA GLU A 181 -12.82 3.53 15.98
C GLU A 181 -12.64 3.58 14.47
N ALA A 182 -12.80 2.44 13.78
CA ALA A 182 -12.81 2.40 12.31
C ALA A 182 -13.92 3.31 11.73
N THR A 183 -15.10 3.29 12.34
CA THR A 183 -16.22 4.17 11.97
C THR A 183 -15.90 5.64 12.27
N THR A 184 -15.25 5.92 13.40
CA THR A 184 -14.80 7.29 13.72
C THR A 184 -13.82 7.82 12.67
N LEU A 185 -12.85 7.01 12.24
CA LEU A 185 -11.92 7.41 11.18
C LEU A 185 -12.61 7.58 9.82
N LEU A 186 -13.59 6.74 9.48
CA LEU A 186 -14.40 6.91 8.27
C LEU A 186 -15.20 8.22 8.28
N ASN A 187 -15.78 8.59 9.44
CA ASN A 187 -16.46 9.86 9.62
C ASN A 187 -15.50 11.04 9.44
N GLU A 188 -14.33 10.96 10.10
CA GLU A 188 -13.31 12.02 10.05
C GLU A 188 -12.82 12.24 8.62
N MET A 189 -12.50 11.16 7.92
CA MET A 189 -12.10 11.15 6.51
C MET A 189 -13.13 11.90 5.64
N THR A 190 -14.42 11.64 5.86
CA THR A 190 -15.52 12.26 5.13
C THR A 190 -15.69 13.74 5.48
N GLN A 191 -15.59 14.11 6.76
CA GLN A 191 -15.63 15.50 7.22
C GLN A 191 -14.48 16.32 6.62
N ARG A 192 -13.33 15.68 6.41
CA ARG A 192 -12.16 16.26 5.72
C ARG A 192 -12.29 16.24 4.19
N LYS A 193 -13.44 15.84 3.64
CA LYS A 193 -13.72 15.74 2.19
C LYS A 193 -12.82 14.75 1.45
N ILE A 194 -12.22 13.80 2.16
CA ILE A 194 -11.47 12.69 1.57
C ILE A 194 -12.49 11.58 1.31
N MET A 195 -12.67 11.18 0.06
CA MET A 195 -13.65 10.16 -0.28
C MET A 195 -13.07 8.76 -0.06
N PRO A 196 -13.76 7.88 0.68
CA PRO A 196 -13.44 6.46 0.73
C PRO A 196 -13.37 5.91 -0.69
N ASN A 197 -12.33 5.12 -0.97
CA ASN A 197 -12.22 4.47 -2.25
C ASN A 197 -12.73 3.04 -2.14
N LEU A 198 -12.67 2.39 -3.27
CA LEU A 198 -13.00 1.00 -3.42
C LEU A 198 -12.33 0.07 -2.39
N GLN A 199 -11.03 0.25 -2.16
CA GLN A 199 -10.30 -0.58 -1.21
C GLN A 199 -10.91 -0.41 0.18
N THR A 200 -11.22 0.83 0.60
CA THR A 200 -11.92 1.10 1.86
C THR A 200 -13.24 0.33 1.96
N PHE A 201 -14.07 0.32 0.91
CA PHE A 201 -15.33 -0.43 0.94
C PHE A 201 -15.15 -1.94 0.96
N SER A 202 -14.20 -2.47 0.18
CA SER A 202 -13.88 -3.90 0.18
C SER A 202 -13.48 -4.38 1.58
N ILE A 203 -12.71 -3.55 2.30
CA ILE A 203 -12.28 -3.83 3.68
C ILE A 203 -13.49 -3.88 4.61
N LEU A 204 -14.39 -2.90 4.51
CA LEU A 204 -15.59 -2.84 5.34
C LEU A 204 -16.50 -4.05 5.09
N VAL A 205 -16.77 -4.41 3.83
CA VAL A 205 -17.60 -5.58 3.48
C VAL A 205 -16.97 -6.86 4.00
N ASP A 206 -15.69 -7.12 3.69
CA ASP A 206 -14.98 -8.33 4.13
C ASP A 206 -15.04 -8.48 5.65
N THR A 207 -14.76 -7.39 6.37
CA THR A 207 -14.75 -7.42 7.82
C THR A 207 -16.17 -7.60 8.39
N LEU A 208 -17.21 -6.98 7.80
CA LEU A 208 -18.60 -7.15 8.26
C LEU A 208 -19.10 -8.59 8.04
N CYS A 209 -18.67 -9.21 6.94
CA CYS A 209 -18.98 -10.61 6.65
C CYS A 209 -18.33 -11.55 7.69
N LYS A 210 -17.07 -11.28 8.05
CA LYS A 210 -16.35 -12.06 9.09
C LYS A 210 -17.02 -11.98 10.46
N GLU A 211 -17.68 -10.87 10.79
CA GLU A 211 -18.44 -10.70 12.03
C GLU A 211 -19.89 -11.20 11.94
N GLY A 212 -20.33 -11.74 10.80
CA GLY A 212 -21.70 -12.22 10.60
C GLY A 212 -22.74 -11.12 10.42
N MET A 213 -22.32 -9.87 10.21
CA MET A 213 -23.19 -8.70 9.96
C MET A 213 -23.58 -8.61 8.48
N LEU A 214 -24.25 -9.65 7.98
CA LEU A 214 -24.52 -9.84 6.55
C LEU A 214 -25.47 -8.80 5.96
N THR A 215 -26.39 -8.25 6.77
CA THR A 215 -27.31 -7.19 6.34
C THR A 215 -26.57 -5.90 6.01
N GLU A 216 -25.69 -5.47 6.91
CA GLU A 216 -24.87 -4.27 6.80
C GLU A 216 -23.81 -4.46 5.71
N ALA A 217 -23.21 -5.66 5.62
CA ALA A 217 -22.31 -6.01 4.53
C ALA A 217 -23.00 -5.91 3.17
N ASN A 218 -24.24 -6.42 3.04
CA ASN A 218 -25.02 -6.34 1.81
C ASN A 218 -25.43 -4.89 1.48
N GLU A 219 -25.71 -4.05 2.47
CA GLU A 219 -25.93 -2.61 2.25
C GLU A 219 -24.66 -1.92 1.74
N VAL A 220 -23.50 -2.12 2.38
CA VAL A 220 -22.23 -1.57 1.88
C VAL A 220 -21.93 -2.10 0.47
N PHE A 221 -22.16 -3.40 0.23
CA PHE A 221 -21.87 -4.09 -1.02
C PHE A 221 -22.77 -3.64 -2.18
N THR A 222 -24.09 -3.59 -1.99
CA THR A 222 -25.04 -3.16 -3.02
C THR A 222 -24.80 -1.72 -3.47
N TRP A 223 -24.34 -0.87 -2.55
CA TRP A 223 -23.98 0.51 -2.87
C TRP A 223 -22.56 0.64 -3.44
N ALA A 224 -21.59 -0.16 -2.98
CA ALA A 224 -20.27 -0.25 -3.59
C ALA A 224 -20.32 -0.83 -5.02
N ALA A 225 -21.28 -1.70 -5.32
CA ALA A 225 -21.54 -2.23 -6.67
C ALA A 225 -21.98 -1.15 -7.68
N ILE A 226 -22.40 0.03 -7.20
CA ILE A 226 -22.61 1.21 -8.05
C ILE A 226 -21.27 1.71 -8.63
N GLU A 227 -20.13 1.41 -8.00
CA GLU A 227 -18.78 1.67 -8.51
C GLU A 227 -18.05 0.32 -8.79
N ARG A 228 -18.33 -0.25 -9.98
CA ARG A 228 -17.77 -1.48 -10.60
C ARG A 228 -16.49 -2.10 -9.98
N LEU A 229 -16.54 -3.41 -9.68
CA LEU A 229 -15.32 -4.19 -9.42
C LEU A 229 -15.15 -5.60 -10.00
N PRO A 230 -13.92 -5.96 -10.42
CA PRO A 230 -13.52 -7.36 -10.69
C PRO A 230 -13.47 -8.28 -9.46
N THR A 231 -13.26 -7.73 -8.26
CA THR A 231 -13.32 -8.50 -6.99
C THR A 231 -14.74 -8.96 -6.64
N PHE A 232 -15.75 -8.47 -7.36
CA PHE A 232 -17.16 -8.84 -7.23
C PHE A 232 -17.42 -10.34 -7.39
N GLU A 233 -16.85 -11.01 -8.39
CA GLU A 233 -17.10 -12.45 -8.59
C GLU A 233 -16.45 -13.33 -7.52
N ARG A 234 -15.28 -12.93 -7.01
CA ARG A 234 -14.62 -13.62 -5.89
C ARG A 234 -15.38 -13.46 -4.57
N LEU A 235 -15.86 -12.25 -4.28
CA LEU A 235 -16.65 -11.96 -3.09
C LEU A 235 -18.06 -12.57 -3.19
N ARG A 236 -18.70 -12.51 -4.37
CA ARG A 236 -20.00 -13.14 -4.64
C ARG A 236 -19.91 -14.66 -4.46
N SER A 237 -18.90 -15.31 -5.05
CA SER A 237 -18.69 -16.75 -4.85
C SER A 237 -18.45 -17.09 -3.38
N SER A 238 -17.61 -16.31 -2.66
CA SER A 238 -17.37 -16.54 -1.23
C SER A 238 -18.59 -16.30 -0.32
N LEU A 239 -19.53 -15.43 -0.71
CA LEU A 239 -20.71 -15.08 0.08
C LEU A 239 -21.92 -15.95 -0.23
N PHE A 240 -22.00 -16.49 -1.44
CA PHE A 240 -23.18 -17.21 -1.92
C PHE A 240 -22.92 -18.70 -2.21
N ASP A 241 -21.68 -19.20 -2.22
CA ASP A 241 -21.38 -20.61 -2.55
C ASP A 241 -21.22 -21.56 -1.34
N ASN A 242 -21.65 -21.19 -0.13
CA ASN A 242 -21.87 -22.18 0.93
C ASN A 242 -23.36 -22.54 1.02
N ASN A 243 -23.72 -23.57 0.25
CA ASN A 243 -24.97 -24.31 0.14
C ASN A 243 -26.11 -23.70 -0.71
N GLY A 244 -26.16 -24.18 -1.96
CA GLY A 244 -27.42 -24.52 -2.64
C GLY A 244 -27.91 -23.52 -3.68
N ASP A 245 -27.66 -23.84 -4.96
CA ASP A 245 -28.58 -23.78 -6.11
C ASP A 245 -29.75 -22.77 -5.97
N VAL A 246 -29.88 -21.72 -6.80
CA VAL A 246 -30.16 -21.81 -8.24
C VAL A 246 -29.84 -20.45 -8.87
N GLY A 247 -29.14 -20.46 -9.99
CA GLY A 247 -29.10 -19.30 -10.89
C GLY A 247 -30.44 -19.09 -11.58
N GLY A 248 -30.87 -17.83 -11.70
CA GLY A 248 -32.03 -17.47 -12.53
C GLY A 248 -32.35 -15.98 -12.49
N THR A 249 -32.26 -15.32 -13.65
CA THR A 249 -32.86 -14.00 -13.92
C THR A 249 -34.36 -14.13 -14.18
N ASP A 250 -35.19 -13.20 -13.70
CA ASP A 250 -36.60 -13.12 -14.13
C ASP A 250 -37.16 -11.70 -14.32
N ASN A 251 -38.32 -11.68 -14.98
CA ASN A 251 -39.05 -10.56 -15.58
C ASN A 251 -39.70 -9.56 -14.59
N LYS A 252 -39.00 -9.11 -13.54
CA LYS A 252 -39.60 -8.21 -12.52
C LYS A 252 -38.80 -6.96 -12.13
N GLY A 253 -38.00 -6.41 -13.06
CA GLY A 253 -37.62 -4.98 -13.12
C GLY A 253 -37.26 -4.25 -11.81
N LYS A 254 -35.95 -4.18 -11.49
CA LYS A 254 -35.16 -3.01 -10.99
C LYS A 254 -33.79 -3.50 -10.49
N ARG A 255 -32.65 -2.81 -10.63
CA ARG A 255 -32.26 -1.59 -11.38
C ARG A 255 -30.83 -1.79 -11.89
N VAL A 256 -30.62 -1.61 -13.19
CA VAL A 256 -29.30 -1.28 -13.75
C VAL A 256 -29.07 0.21 -13.49
N ILE A 257 -27.92 0.57 -12.91
CA ILE A 257 -27.50 1.97 -12.80
C ILE A 257 -26.43 2.23 -13.87
N ASP A 258 -26.73 3.19 -14.74
CA ASP A 258 -25.78 3.78 -15.68
C ASP A 258 -24.89 4.79 -14.93
N VAL A 259 -23.61 4.44 -14.83
CA VAL A 259 -22.63 5.03 -13.88
C VAL A 259 -21.85 6.20 -14.48
N THR A 260 -22.27 6.75 -15.60
CA THR A 260 -21.61 7.92 -16.20
C THR A 260 -21.98 9.25 -15.52
N LYS A 261 -22.81 9.26 -14.46
CA LYS A 261 -23.51 10.47 -13.98
C LYS A 261 -23.48 10.78 -12.47
N LEU A 262 -22.68 10.12 -11.63
CA LEU A 262 -22.72 10.39 -10.18
C LEU A 262 -21.72 11.47 -9.72
N GLY A 263 -22.25 12.49 -9.05
CA GLY A 263 -21.52 13.65 -8.54
C GLY A 263 -21.03 13.48 -7.09
N ALA A 264 -20.14 14.38 -6.63
CA ALA A 264 -19.56 14.33 -5.28
C ALA A 264 -20.60 14.41 -4.13
N GLN A 265 -21.76 15.03 -4.37
CA GLN A 265 -22.83 15.18 -3.37
C GLN A 265 -23.55 13.86 -3.07
N GLU A 266 -23.73 12.99 -4.06
CA GLU A 266 -24.39 11.70 -3.87
C GLU A 266 -23.50 10.74 -3.06
N ARG A 267 -22.18 10.81 -3.28
CA ARG A 267 -21.18 10.12 -2.44
C ARG A 267 -21.20 10.61 -0.99
N HIS A 268 -21.38 11.91 -0.77
CA HIS A 268 -21.45 12.48 0.58
C HIS A 268 -22.70 12.02 1.34
N LEU A 269 -23.89 12.10 0.72
CA LEU A 269 -25.16 11.66 1.32
C LEU A 269 -25.16 10.16 1.65
N PHE A 270 -24.45 9.36 0.85
CA PHE A 270 -24.28 7.93 1.07
C PHE A 270 -23.48 7.64 2.35
N ILE A 271 -22.32 8.27 2.51
CA ILE A 271 -21.47 8.04 3.67
C ILE A 271 -22.19 8.48 4.96
N GLU A 272 -22.90 9.62 4.96
CA GLU A 272 -23.71 10.04 6.10
C GLU A 272 -24.76 9.01 6.53
N LYS A 273 -25.43 8.34 5.58
CA LYS A 273 -26.41 7.29 5.87
C LYS A 273 -25.76 6.04 6.43
N LEU A 274 -24.63 5.61 5.86
CA LEU A 274 -23.88 4.46 6.34
C LEU A 274 -23.42 4.66 7.79
N ILE A 275 -22.87 5.83 8.08
CA ILE A 275 -22.44 6.23 9.43
C ILE A 275 -23.60 6.23 10.41
N LYS A 276 -24.76 6.76 9.99
CA LYS A 276 -25.97 6.82 10.80
C LYS A 276 -26.53 5.42 11.08
N HIS A 277 -26.43 4.49 10.13
CA HIS A 277 -26.84 3.10 10.29
C HIS A 277 -25.92 2.38 11.29
N ILE A 278 -24.59 2.42 11.08
CA ILE A 278 -23.59 1.82 11.98
C ILE A 278 -23.70 2.34 13.42
N LYS A 279 -23.99 3.64 13.61
CA LYS A 279 -24.26 4.23 14.94
C LYS A 279 -25.56 3.70 15.56
N ARG A 280 -26.58 3.40 14.76
CA ARG A 280 -27.91 2.96 15.22
C ARG A 280 -27.93 1.49 15.61
N ASP A 281 -27.16 0.63 14.95
CA ASP A 281 -27.10 -0.80 15.27
C ASP A 281 -26.29 -1.11 16.53
N ASN A 282 -25.35 -0.24 16.91
CA ASN A 282 -24.73 -0.28 18.24
C ASN A 282 -25.76 -0.03 19.36
N LEU A 283 -26.80 0.79 19.13
CA LEU A 283 -27.84 1.06 20.11
C LEU A 283 -28.80 -0.13 20.28
N HIS A 284 -29.07 -0.85 19.19
CA HIS A 284 -29.91 -2.05 19.19
C HIS A 284 -29.20 -3.24 19.86
N LEU A 285 -27.89 -3.39 19.65
CA LEU A 285 -27.06 -4.40 20.32
C LEU A 285 -26.91 -4.11 21.83
N LEU A 286 -26.69 -2.86 22.22
CA LEU A 286 -26.67 -2.44 23.63
C LEU A 286 -28.03 -2.62 24.32
N ARG A 287 -29.15 -2.40 23.62
CA ARG A 287 -30.50 -2.72 24.13
C ARG A 287 -30.74 -4.22 24.26
N LYS A 288 -30.24 -5.03 23.32
CA LYS A 288 -30.28 -6.51 23.40
C LYS A 288 -29.45 -7.06 24.55
N ILE A 289 -28.28 -6.47 24.83
CA ILE A 289 -27.42 -6.84 25.95
C ILE A 289 -28.06 -6.39 27.28
N LYS A 290 -28.58 -5.15 27.36
CA LYS A 290 -29.33 -4.66 28.53
C LYS A 290 -30.53 -5.56 28.87
N ASN A 291 -31.35 -5.91 27.88
CA ASN A 291 -32.51 -6.81 28.06
C ASN A 291 -32.13 -8.27 28.41
N LYS A 292 -30.86 -8.66 28.23
CA LYS A 292 -30.32 -9.96 28.65
C LYS A 292 -29.66 -9.92 30.04
N ILE A 293 -29.34 -8.74 30.56
CA ILE A 293 -28.78 -8.53 31.90
C ILE A 293 -29.90 -8.24 32.92
N ASP A 294 -30.99 -7.62 32.48
CA ASP A 294 -32.18 -7.34 33.30
C ASP A 294 -33.17 -8.55 33.39
N LYS A 295 -32.77 -9.74 32.91
CA LYS A 295 -33.48 -11.02 33.04
C LYS A 295 -32.61 -12.01 33.79
#